data_AF-A3RI44-F1
#
_entry.id   AF-A3RI44-F1
#
_cell.length_a   1.000
_cell.length_b   1.000
_cell.length_c   1.000
_cell.angle_alpha   90.00
_cell.angle_beta   90.00
_cell.angle_gamma   90.00
#
_symmetry.space_group_name_H-M   'P 1'
#
loop_
_entity.id
_entity.type
_entity.pdbx_description
1 polymer ?
#
loop_
_entity_poly.entity_id
_entity_poly.type
_entity_poly.pdbx_seq_one_letter_code
_entity_poly.pdbx_strand_id
1 'polypeptide(L)'
;GWIYGSITEDILTGFKMHCHGWRSIYCIPERPAFKGSAPINLSDRLHQVLRWALGSMEIFLSRHCPLWYGYGGRLKLLERLSYINATIYPLTSIPLLIYCTLPAVCFLTGKFIIPELNNAANLWFLSLFICIFATSLLEMRWSGVGIDEWWRNEQFWV
;
A
#
# COMPACT_ATOMS: atom_id res chain seq x y z
N GLY A 1 -14.47 16.79 16.21
CA GLY A 1 -13.11 17.23 16.54
C GLY A 1 -12.12 16.18 16.09
N TRP A 2 -10.83 16.44 16.28
CA TRP A 2 -9.75 15.48 16.02
C TRP A 2 -9.91 14.24 16.90
N ILE A 3 -9.59 13.07 16.33
CA ILE A 3 -9.67 11.80 17.05
C ILE A 3 -8.32 11.46 17.65
N TYR A 4 -8.25 11.54 18.98
CA TYR A 4 -7.06 11.16 19.73
C TYR A 4 -6.84 9.65 19.74
N GLY A 5 -5.59 9.22 19.87
CA GLY A 5 -5.22 7.83 20.14
C GLY A 5 -4.47 7.10 19.02
N SER A 6 -4.10 7.79 17.93
CA SER A 6 -3.13 7.31 16.94
C SER A 6 -2.17 8.42 16.56
N ILE A 7 -0.91 8.07 16.28
CA ILE A 7 0.07 8.99 15.66
C ILE A 7 -0.43 9.51 14.31
N THR A 8 -1.27 8.74 13.60
CA THR A 8 -1.94 9.11 12.34
C THR A 8 -3.42 9.44 12.56
N GLU A 9 -3.67 10.42 13.43
CA GLU A 9 -5.02 10.93 13.72
C GLU A 9 -5.74 11.53 12.49
N ASP A 10 -4.99 11.91 11.45
CA ASP A 10 -5.47 12.44 10.18
C ASP A 10 -6.34 11.41 9.42
N ILE A 11 -5.82 10.21 9.18
CA ILE A 11 -6.53 9.11 8.51
C ILE A 11 -7.72 8.68 9.36
N LEU A 12 -7.53 8.56 10.68
CA LEU A 12 -8.57 8.13 11.61
C LEU A 12 -9.75 9.11 11.67
N THR A 13 -9.47 10.40 11.69
CA THR A 13 -10.50 11.45 11.70
C THR A 13 -11.30 11.44 10.40
N GLY A 14 -10.63 11.35 9.25
CA GLY A 14 -11.28 11.22 7.94
C GLY A 14 -12.18 9.99 7.85
N PHE A 15 -11.66 8.82 8.26
CA PHE A 15 -12.42 7.57 8.29
C PHE A 15 -13.72 7.68 9.10
N LYS A 16 -13.65 8.30 10.29
CA LYS A 16 -14.84 8.48 11.14
C LYS A 16 -15.86 9.41 10.49
N MET A 17 -15.42 10.50 9.86
CA MET A 17 -16.31 11.40 9.13
C MET A 17 -16.99 10.67 7.96
N HIS A 18 -16.26 9.89 7.17
CA HIS A 18 -16.84 9.13 6.08
C HIS A 18 -17.81 8.04 6.55
N CYS A 19 -17.57 7.43 7.71
CA CYS A 19 -18.54 6.54 8.36
C CYS A 19 -19.87 7.24 8.70
N HIS A 20 -19.83 8.55 9.00
CA HIS A 20 -21.03 9.38 9.21
C HIS A 20 -21.68 9.85 7.89
N GLY A 21 -21.17 9.45 6.73
CA GLY A 21 -21.75 9.74 5.42
C GLY A 21 -21.24 11.02 4.76
N TRP A 22 -20.20 11.65 5.31
CA TRP A 22 -19.51 12.75 4.66
C TRP A 22 -18.79 12.27 3.40
N ARG A 23 -18.57 13.18 2.45
CA ARG A 23 -17.86 12.92 1.20
C ARG A 23 -16.74 13.92 1.01
N SER A 24 -15.54 13.44 0.70
CA SER A 24 -14.38 14.25 0.34
C SER A 24 -14.34 14.52 -1.17
N ILE A 25 -13.74 15.65 -1.57
CA ILE A 25 -13.47 16.01 -2.97
C ILE A 25 -11.97 16.17 -3.12
N TYR A 26 -11.39 15.53 -4.14
CA TYR A 26 -9.99 15.67 -4.52
C TYR A 26 -9.88 16.52 -5.79
N CYS A 27 -9.11 17.60 -5.75
CA CYS A 27 -8.99 18.57 -6.85
C CYS A 27 -7.52 18.82 -7.18
N ILE A 28 -7.17 18.68 -8.45
CA ILE A 28 -5.81 18.96 -8.96
C ILE A 28 -5.91 20.20 -9.86
N PRO A 29 -5.58 21.40 -9.36
CA PRO A 29 -5.46 22.59 -10.19
C PRO A 29 -4.22 22.50 -11.08
N GLU A 30 -4.23 23.22 -12.22
CA GLU A 30 -3.09 23.26 -13.17
C GLU A 30 -1.78 23.72 -12.52
N ARG A 31 -1.87 24.63 -11.54
CA ARG A 31 -0.73 25.08 -10.76
C ARG A 31 -0.83 24.49 -9.36
N PRO A 32 0.27 23.93 -8.79
CA PRO A 32 0.26 23.45 -7.42
C PRO A 32 -0.13 24.57 -6.45
N ALA A 33 -1.33 24.46 -5.86
CA ALA A 33 -1.88 25.45 -4.94
C ALA A 33 -1.17 25.45 -3.57
N PHE A 34 -0.60 24.31 -3.19
CA PHE A 34 0.16 24.12 -1.97
C PHE A 34 1.56 23.59 -2.31
N LYS A 35 2.60 24.25 -1.80
CA LYS A 35 4.01 23.85 -1.92
C LYS A 35 4.66 23.91 -0.54
N GLY A 36 5.40 22.88 -0.19
CA GLY A 36 6.14 22.80 1.06
C GLY A 36 7.54 22.23 0.84
N SER A 37 8.43 22.46 1.80
CA SER A 37 9.78 21.89 1.79
C SER A 37 9.74 20.40 2.14
N ALA A 38 10.41 19.58 1.33
CA ALA A 38 10.55 18.15 1.58
C ALA A 38 11.86 17.86 2.34
N PRO A 39 11.94 16.76 3.12
CA PRO A 39 13.18 16.34 3.75
C PRO A 39 14.23 16.00 2.69
N ILE A 40 15.44 16.55 2.87
CA ILE A 40 16.59 16.29 1.98
C ILE A 40 17.39 15.08 2.49
N ASN A 41 17.30 14.79 3.79
CA ASN A 41 18.03 13.72 4.45
C ASN A 41 17.25 12.41 4.45
N LEU A 42 17.96 11.30 4.23
CA LEU A 42 17.37 9.95 4.25
C LEU A 42 16.84 9.57 5.64
N SER A 43 17.55 9.93 6.72
CA SER A 43 17.15 9.62 8.09
C SER A 43 15.76 10.16 8.41
N ASP A 44 15.49 11.42 8.06
CA ASP A 44 14.19 12.06 8.32
C ASP A 44 13.08 11.40 7.51
N ARG A 45 13.39 10.99 6.28
CA ARG A 45 12.46 10.27 5.41
C ARG A 45 12.10 8.89 5.97
N LEU A 46 13.07 8.13 6.47
CA LEU A 46 12.84 6.82 7.08
C LEU A 46 12.01 6.93 8.37
N HIS A 47 12.34 7.89 9.25
CA HIS A 47 11.53 8.15 10.45
C HIS A 47 10.10 8.55 10.10
N GLN A 48 9.89 9.29 9.01
CA GLN A 48 8.54 9.62 8.54
C GLN A 48 7.75 8.38 8.12
N VAL A 49 8.33 7.51 7.30
CA VAL A 49 7.66 6.27 6.85
C VAL A 49 7.39 5.34 8.04
N LEU A 50 8.33 5.25 8.99
CA LEU A 50 8.15 4.48 10.22
C LEU A 50 6.95 5.00 11.04
N ARG A 51 6.81 6.33 11.19
CA ARG A 51 5.66 6.92 11.90
C ARG A 51 4.34 6.60 11.21
N TRP A 52 4.30 6.62 9.88
CA TRP A 52 3.11 6.22 9.13
C TRP A 52 2.77 4.75 9.35
N ALA A 53 3.76 3.86 9.31
CA ALA A 53 3.55 2.44 9.53
C ALA A 53 3.05 2.16 10.96
N LEU A 54 3.65 2.80 11.97
CA LEU A 54 3.22 2.69 13.36
C LEU A 54 1.79 3.19 13.54
N GLY A 55 1.44 4.38 13.03
CA GLY A 55 0.08 4.91 13.16
C GLY A 55 -0.97 4.05 12.44
N SER A 56 -0.65 3.50 11.27
CA SER A 56 -1.55 2.57 10.57
C SER A 56 -1.77 1.28 11.37
N MET A 57 -0.73 0.73 12.00
CA MET A 57 -0.83 -0.43 12.87
C MET A 57 -1.60 -0.12 14.17
N GLU A 58 -1.41 1.07 14.75
CA GLU A 58 -2.19 1.54 15.90
C GLU A 58 -3.69 1.59 15.54
N ILE A 59 -4.05 2.18 14.39
CA ILE A 59 -5.45 2.21 13.93
C ILE A 59 -5.98 0.79 13.74
N PHE A 60 -5.21 -0.08 13.10
CA PHE A 60 -5.61 -1.47 12.84
C PHE A 60 -5.88 -2.27 14.13
N LEU A 61 -5.04 -2.10 15.14
CA LEU A 61 -5.17 -2.78 16.44
C LEU A 61 -6.12 -2.06 17.41
N SER A 62 -6.52 -0.83 17.10
CA SER A 62 -7.45 -0.06 17.92
C SER A 62 -8.91 -0.49 17.75
N ARG A 63 -9.78 0.06 18.61
CA ARG A 63 -11.25 -0.06 18.48
C ARG A 63 -11.78 0.46 17.14
N HIS A 64 -11.05 1.34 16.48
CA HIS A 64 -11.47 2.00 15.23
C HIS A 64 -11.04 1.26 13.96
N CYS A 65 -10.66 -0.02 14.06
CA CYS A 65 -10.25 -0.80 12.90
C CYS A 65 -11.36 -0.85 11.81
N PRO A 66 -11.03 -0.52 10.55
CA PRO A 66 -11.99 -0.55 9.43
C PRO A 66 -12.66 -1.90 9.18
N LEU A 67 -12.07 -3.00 9.66
CA LEU A 67 -12.58 -4.38 9.53
C LEU A 67 -13.84 -4.66 10.34
N TRP A 68 -14.04 -3.99 11.48
CA TRP A 68 -15.20 -4.23 12.35
C TRP A 68 -15.93 -2.95 12.76
N TYR A 69 -15.29 -1.78 12.63
CA TYR A 69 -15.89 -0.51 13.00
C TYR A 69 -16.77 0.07 11.89
N GLY A 70 -17.87 0.73 12.26
CA GLY A 70 -18.67 1.55 11.34
C GLY A 70 -19.56 0.77 10.37
N TYR A 71 -19.91 -0.49 10.66
CA TYR A 71 -20.84 -1.28 9.84
C TYR A 71 -22.28 -0.76 9.87
N GLY A 72 -22.68 -0.06 10.93
CA GLY A 72 -23.96 0.68 10.98
C GLY A 72 -23.91 2.07 10.34
N GLY A 73 -22.81 2.43 9.69
CA GLY A 73 -22.60 3.74 9.07
C GLY A 73 -23.03 3.81 7.60
N ARG A 74 -22.72 4.93 6.95
CA ARG A 74 -23.01 5.19 5.53
C ARG A 74 -21.78 5.05 4.61
N LEU A 75 -20.75 4.33 5.08
CA LEU A 75 -19.51 4.13 4.33
C LEU A 75 -19.71 3.13 3.19
N LYS A 76 -19.25 3.48 1.98
CA LYS A 76 -19.32 2.57 0.82
C LYS A 76 -18.36 1.39 0.99
N LEU A 77 -18.70 0.24 0.41
CA LEU A 77 -17.88 -0.97 0.52
C LEU A 77 -16.48 -0.80 -0.10
N LEU A 78 -16.39 -0.26 -1.31
CA LEU A 78 -15.09 -0.04 -1.97
C LEU A 78 -14.21 0.94 -1.19
N GLU A 79 -14.82 1.99 -0.63
CA GLU A 79 -14.13 2.95 0.22
C GLU A 79 -13.61 2.30 1.51
N ARG A 80 -14.41 1.42 2.12
CA ARG A 80 -13.96 0.60 3.25
C ARG A 80 -12.75 -0.26 2.88
N LEU A 81 -12.76 -0.90 1.71
CA LEU A 81 -11.61 -1.69 1.24
C LEU A 81 -10.36 -0.83 1.08
N SER A 82 -10.48 0.40 0.58
CA SER A 82 -9.37 1.34 0.52
C SER A 82 -8.81 1.67 1.91
N TYR A 83 -9.68 1.90 2.91
CA TYR A 83 -9.25 2.12 4.29
C TYR A 83 -8.58 0.89 4.91
N ILE A 84 -9.12 -0.31 4.66
CA ILE A 84 -8.52 -1.56 5.11
C ILE A 84 -7.10 -1.68 4.54
N ASN A 85 -6.94 -1.47 3.23
CA ASN A 85 -5.64 -1.50 2.56
C ASN A 85 -4.65 -0.51 3.19
N ALA A 86 -5.07 0.73 3.46
CA ALA A 86 -4.24 1.76 4.10
C ALA A 86 -3.88 1.47 5.56
N THR A 87 -4.61 0.59 6.24
CA THR A 87 -4.27 0.16 7.62
C THR A 87 -3.42 -1.09 7.66
N ILE A 88 -3.62 -2.03 6.73
CA ILE A 88 -2.93 -3.34 6.69
C ILE A 88 -1.59 -3.27 5.96
N TYR A 89 -1.34 -2.24 5.14
CA TYR A 89 -0.11 -2.16 4.32
C TYR A 89 1.19 -2.45 5.08
N PRO A 90 1.41 -2.08 6.36
CA PRO A 90 2.67 -2.39 7.04
C PRO A 90 2.87 -3.89 7.24
N LEU A 91 1.79 -4.68 7.38
CA LEU A 91 1.86 -6.12 7.59
C LEU A 91 2.35 -6.89 6.36
N THR A 92 2.26 -6.30 5.15
CA THR A 92 2.78 -6.94 3.92
C THR A 92 4.31 -7.05 3.93
N SER A 93 5.00 -6.29 4.78
CA SER A 93 6.45 -6.40 4.97
C SER A 93 6.90 -7.77 5.50
N ILE A 94 6.08 -8.44 6.33
CA ILE A 94 6.43 -9.74 6.91
C ILE A 94 6.53 -10.83 5.81
N PRO A 95 5.49 -11.07 4.98
CA PRO A 95 5.61 -12.03 3.89
C PRO A 95 6.64 -11.58 2.84
N LEU A 96 6.84 -10.27 2.63
CA LEU A 96 7.86 -9.76 1.73
C LEU A 96 9.28 -10.14 2.19
N LEU A 97 9.60 -9.98 3.47
CA LEU A 97 10.89 -10.39 4.03
C LEU A 97 11.13 -11.91 3.88
N ILE A 98 10.09 -12.72 4.11
CA ILE A 98 10.17 -14.17 3.88
C ILE A 98 10.42 -14.46 2.40
N TYR A 99 9.72 -13.78 1.50
CA TYR A 99 9.89 -13.94 0.06
C TYR A 99 11.29 -13.52 -0.42
N CYS A 100 11.85 -12.42 0.08
CA CYS A 100 13.18 -11.95 -0.28
C CYS A 100 14.31 -12.85 0.26
N THR A 101 14.10 -13.53 1.38
CA THR A 101 15.10 -14.45 1.98
C THR A 101 15.05 -15.86 1.38
N LEU A 102 13.92 -16.25 0.80
CA LEU A 102 13.69 -17.57 0.22
C LEU A 102 14.73 -17.94 -0.87
N PRO A 103 15.07 -17.09 -1.86
CA PRO A 103 16.10 -17.40 -2.84
C PRO A 103 17.48 -17.71 -2.23
N ALA A 104 17.88 -16.97 -1.19
CA ALA A 104 19.16 -17.19 -0.51
C ALA A 104 19.18 -18.54 0.22
N VAL A 105 18.07 -18.91 0.88
CA VAL A 105 17.93 -20.21 1.55
C VAL A 105 17.94 -21.35 0.53
N CYS A 106 17.21 -21.23 -0.57
CA CYS A 106 17.22 -22.23 -1.65
C CYS A 106 18.62 -22.42 -2.24
N PHE A 107 19.36 -21.33 -2.44
CA PHE A 107 20.73 -21.37 -2.97
C PHE A 107 21.71 -22.05 -2.02
N LEU A 108 21.66 -21.73 -0.71
CA LEU A 108 22.58 -22.30 0.29
C LEU A 108 22.26 -23.75 0.66
N THR A 109 20.99 -24.13 0.70
CA THR A 109 20.56 -25.48 1.07
C THR A 109 20.50 -26.44 -0.12
N GLY A 110 20.51 -25.92 -1.35
CA GLY A 110 20.36 -26.70 -2.58
C GLY A 110 18.98 -27.34 -2.76
N LYS A 111 18.02 -27.03 -1.87
CA LYS A 111 16.65 -27.56 -1.94
C LYS A 111 15.74 -26.55 -2.62
N PHE A 112 15.29 -26.88 -3.84
CA PHE A 112 14.26 -26.11 -4.51
C PHE A 112 12.88 -26.42 -3.94
N ILE A 113 12.10 -25.37 -3.67
CA ILE A 113 10.73 -25.48 -3.12
C ILE A 113 9.72 -25.82 -4.22
N ILE A 114 10.01 -25.46 -5.47
CA ILE A 114 9.14 -25.68 -6.62
C ILE A 114 9.63 -26.93 -7.37
N PRO A 115 8.77 -27.95 -7.61
CA PRO A 115 9.13 -29.11 -8.43
C PRO A 115 9.29 -28.70 -9.91
N GLU A 116 9.85 -29.59 -10.73
CA GLU A 116 9.97 -29.34 -12.17
C GLU A 116 8.61 -28.97 -12.78
N LEU A 117 8.56 -27.81 -13.43
CA LEU A 117 7.34 -27.25 -13.98
C LEU A 117 6.96 -28.01 -15.26
N ASN A 118 5.74 -28.56 -15.27
CA ASN A 118 5.17 -29.14 -16.48
C ASN A 118 4.84 -28.03 -17.52
N ASN A 119 4.68 -28.38 -18.79
CA ASN A 119 4.42 -27.44 -19.88
C ASN A 119 3.23 -26.50 -19.61
N ALA A 120 2.17 -27.03 -18.99
CA ALA A 120 1.01 -26.21 -18.60
C ALA A 120 1.36 -25.19 -17.49
N ALA A 121 2.14 -25.58 -16.48
CA ALA A 121 2.54 -24.70 -15.39
C ALA A 121 3.45 -23.56 -15.87
N ASN A 122 4.36 -23.85 -16.81
CA ASN A 122 5.18 -22.84 -17.47
C ASN A 122 4.33 -21.81 -18.23
N LEU A 123 3.27 -22.26 -18.92
CA LEU A 123 2.38 -21.37 -19.65
C LEU A 123 1.58 -20.45 -18.72
N TRP A 124 1.07 -20.98 -17.59
CA TRP A 124 0.43 -20.16 -16.55
C TRP A 124 1.38 -19.14 -15.93
N PHE A 125 2.61 -19.56 -15.64
CA PHE A 125 3.63 -18.65 -15.11
C PHE A 125 3.92 -17.52 -16.08
N LEU A 126 4.18 -17.84 -17.36
CA LEU A 126 4.41 -16.85 -18.40
C LEU A 126 3.22 -15.90 -18.58
N SER A 127 1.99 -16.43 -18.58
CA SER A 127 0.79 -15.60 -18.75
C SER A 127 0.64 -14.59 -17.62
N LEU A 128 0.94 -14.98 -16.37
CA LEU A 128 0.90 -14.08 -15.22
C LEU A 128 1.87 -12.91 -15.39
N PHE A 129 3.12 -13.14 -15.81
CA PHE A 129 4.07 -12.06 -16.08
C PHE A 129 3.56 -11.12 -17.18
N ILE A 130 3.07 -11.67 -18.29
CA ILE A 130 2.53 -10.86 -19.39
C ILE A 130 1.35 -10.01 -18.90
N CYS A 131 0.44 -10.57 -18.10
CA CYS A 131 -0.68 -9.83 -17.54
C CYS A 131 -0.23 -8.69 -16.62
N ILE A 132 0.77 -8.93 -15.75
CA ILE A 132 1.31 -7.90 -14.85
C ILE A 132 1.94 -6.75 -15.66
N PHE A 133 2.76 -7.06 -16.66
CA PHE A 133 3.38 -6.03 -17.52
C PHE A 133 2.35 -5.27 -18.36
N ALA A 134 1.34 -5.96 -18.90
CA ALA A 134 0.30 -5.32 -19.71
C ALA A 134 -0.56 -4.37 -18.86
N THR A 135 -0.94 -4.79 -17.65
CA THR A 135 -1.75 -3.97 -16.74
C THR A 135 -0.99 -2.75 -16.24
N SER A 136 0.28 -2.90 -15.85
CA SER A 136 1.10 -1.75 -15.44
C SER A 136 1.31 -0.75 -16.57
N LEU A 137 1.53 -1.21 -17.81
CA LEU A 137 1.68 -0.32 -18.96
C LEU A 137 0.39 0.45 -19.28
N LEU A 138 -0.76 -0.20 -19.17
CA LEU A 138 -2.07 0.45 -19.36
C LEU A 138 -2.33 1.50 -18.27
N GLU A 139 -2.00 1.19 -17.02
CA GLU A 139 -2.15 2.11 -15.89
C GLU A 139 -1.24 3.34 -16.04
N MET A 140 0.04 3.15 -16.38
CA MET A 140 0.98 4.25 -16.63
C MET A 140 0.51 5.13 -17.79
N ARG A 141 -0.02 4.53 -18.87
CA ARG A 141 -0.52 5.28 -20.03
C ARG A 141 -1.72 6.16 -19.68
N TRP A 142 -2.63 5.67 -18.83
CA TRP A 142 -3.79 6.45 -18.41
C TRP A 142 -3.45 7.54 -17.38
N SER A 143 -2.53 7.25 -16.48
CA SER A 143 -2.11 8.18 -15.40
C SER A 143 -1.11 9.24 -15.86
N GLY A 144 -0.43 9.04 -16.99
CA GLY A 144 0.60 9.95 -17.49
C GLY A 144 1.90 9.92 -16.68
N VAL A 145 2.10 8.89 -15.85
CA VAL A 145 3.29 8.71 -15.01
C VAL A 145 4.43 8.10 -15.83
N GLY A 146 5.65 8.62 -15.66
CA GLY A 146 6.85 8.09 -16.30
C GLY A 146 7.25 6.71 -15.76
N ILE A 147 7.81 5.86 -16.62
CA ILE A 147 8.23 4.49 -16.25
C ILE A 147 9.31 4.52 -15.15
N ASP A 148 10.21 5.49 -15.23
CA ASP A 148 11.28 5.74 -14.27
C ASP A 148 10.75 6.18 -12.90
N GLU A 149 9.66 6.96 -12.86
CA GLU A 149 8.99 7.34 -11.63
C GLU A 149 8.25 6.15 -10.99
N TRP A 150 7.52 5.40 -11.80
CA TRP A 150 6.83 4.19 -11.35
C TRP A 150 7.82 3.18 -10.76
N TRP A 151 8.90 2.88 -11.49
CA TRP A 151 9.91 1.91 -11.06
C TRP A 151 10.64 2.35 -9.78
N ARG A 152 10.98 3.64 -9.66
CA ARG A 152 11.60 4.19 -8.46
C ARG A 152 10.68 4.09 -7.24
N ASN A 153 9.38 4.25 -7.44
CA ASN A 153 8.40 4.10 -6.36
C ASN A 153 8.30 2.65 -5.88
N GLU A 154 8.25 1.68 -6.80
CA GLU A 154 8.26 0.25 -6.45
C GLU A 154 9.54 -0.14 -5.68
N GLN A 155 10.70 0.35 -6.10
CA GLN A 155 11.95 0.13 -5.38
C GLN A 155 11.99 0.75 -3.98
N PHE A 156 11.34 1.90 -3.79
CA PHE A 156 11.25 2.54 -2.49
C PHE A 156 10.22 1.88 -1.56
N TRP A 157 9.23 1.19 -2.15
CA TRP A 157 8.23 0.44 -1.41
C TRP A 157 8.78 -0.87 -0.82
N VAL A 158 9.70 -1.54 -1.54
CA VAL A 158 10.44 -2.73 -1.07
C VAL A 158 11.48 -2.35 -0.03
#